data_AF-A0A077QTS3-F1
#
_entry.id   AF-A0A077QTS3-F1
#
_cell.length_a   1.000
_cell.length_b   1.000
_cell.length_c   1.000
_cell.angle_alpha   90.00
_cell.angle_beta   90.00
_cell.angle_gamma   90.00
#
_symmetry.space_group_name_H-M   'P 1'
#
loop_
_entity.id
_entity.type
_entity.pdbx_description
1 polymer ?
#
loop_
_entity_poly.entity_id
_entity_poly.type
_entity_poly.pdbx_seq_one_letter_code
_entity_poly.pdbx_strand_id
1 'polypeptide(L)'
;MLKRAFVSDSDSSASKRVRDDSDSDEPTLPTKAASSLKKNDQTSSTNTDVKKPVAKLASIFQPRVGPSSSANGEKTSPILKLKWLDPIGSNGTCLHGVYGEPQPCSKVAFYDLDGTLVRPKNGKTFPSKTDEYDFSFLFPTLNPSIVTRLRSQHDDGHAIVVITNQKQTQYSGKNGLATWKKKMGHIAAALDVPLRVFAALGDDKYRKPRLGMWDEFNKSNLGVEVDRAASFFVGDAAGRERSRDHQDTDLKWALNAGISFLTPEEYFLSQERDWGIPIRPWSPSALSAPAPSLTGLVHDPSSEMTVVDLGNLSETAKTTILGGDREQDASEIILFVGAPASGKTHLFTHIFAPQGYVHVNQDTLRTRDKCLRFVREIVTSNPPQSCVVDNTNRDKATRKYYVDLARELGVGIRCVYFDVPKVVCVHNNHFRAHHGPTREEGERRSLLPYTAIEGFFKDRQVPQRAEGFSAAIVRVKWGWNGADEAVRAKYEMYYH
;
A
#
# COMPACT_ATOMS: atom_id res chain seq x y z
N MET A 1 32.58 -46.42 -5.79
CA MET A 1 32.09 -47.61 -5.08
C MET A 1 33.21 -48.09 -4.17
N LEU A 2 33.24 -47.62 -2.92
CA LEU A 2 34.12 -48.13 -1.85
C LEU A 2 33.44 -47.79 -0.53
N LYS A 3 33.18 -48.84 0.24
CA LYS A 3 32.33 -48.90 1.43
C LYS A 3 33.21 -49.26 2.63
N ARG A 4 32.85 -48.67 3.79
CA ARG A 4 33.08 -49.13 5.18
C ARG A 4 34.52 -48.94 5.72
N ALA A 5 34.76 -48.65 7.00
CA ALA A 5 33.94 -48.87 8.19
C ALA A 5 34.20 -47.81 9.30
N PHE A 6 33.16 -47.58 10.11
CA PHE A 6 33.17 -46.92 11.41
C PHE A 6 33.48 -47.95 12.51
N VAL A 7 34.15 -47.52 13.58
CA VAL A 7 34.18 -48.16 14.91
C VAL A 7 34.04 -47.08 15.99
N SER A 8 33.06 -47.32 16.88
CA SER A 8 32.87 -46.94 18.30
C SER A 8 33.09 -45.47 18.75
N ASP A 9 32.42 -44.91 19.76
CA ASP A 9 31.73 -45.43 20.93
C ASP A 9 30.57 -44.51 21.36
N SER A 10 29.64 -45.12 22.08
CA SER A 10 28.58 -44.51 22.86
C SER A 10 29.11 -43.76 24.09
N ASP A 11 28.63 -42.54 24.32
CA ASP A 11 28.25 -42.19 25.69
C ASP A 11 27.14 -41.13 25.74
N SER A 12 26.21 -41.36 26.64
CA SER A 12 24.95 -40.64 26.78
C SER A 12 25.06 -39.52 27.81
N SER A 13 24.65 -38.29 27.47
CA SER A 13 24.04 -37.39 28.45
C SER A 13 23.08 -36.42 27.77
N ALA A 14 21.83 -36.48 28.18
CA ALA A 14 20.74 -35.64 27.71
C ALA A 14 20.87 -34.23 28.29
N SER A 15 20.79 -33.21 27.44
CA SER A 15 20.49 -31.84 27.84
C SER A 15 19.60 -31.19 26.78
N LYS A 16 18.35 -30.94 27.18
CA LYS A 16 17.31 -30.28 26.39
C LYS A 16 17.78 -28.88 26.00
N ARG A 17 17.97 -28.64 24.69
CA ARG A 17 18.10 -27.30 24.12
C ARG A 17 16.70 -26.71 23.91
N VAL A 18 16.46 -25.60 24.61
CA VAL A 18 15.35 -24.67 24.39
C VAL A 18 15.50 -24.07 23.00
N ARG A 19 14.42 -24.13 22.20
CA ARG A 19 14.29 -23.38 20.94
C ARG A 19 13.84 -21.97 21.29
N ASP A 20 14.63 -21.00 20.86
CA ASP A 20 14.37 -19.58 21.01
C ASP A 20 13.61 -19.12 19.76
N ASP A 21 12.27 -19.16 19.82
CA ASP A 21 11.37 -18.55 18.85
C ASP A 21 11.23 -17.06 19.20
N SER A 22 11.95 -16.20 18.49
CA SER A 22 11.78 -14.74 18.57
C SER A 22 10.89 -14.26 17.41
N ASP A 23 9.59 -14.50 17.56
CA ASP A 23 8.56 -13.71 16.90
C ASP A 23 8.65 -12.28 17.46
N SER A 24 9.07 -11.33 16.62
CA SER A 24 9.10 -9.92 16.97
C SER A 24 7.77 -9.28 16.59
N ASP A 25 6.88 -9.23 17.58
CA ASP A 25 5.68 -8.41 17.58
C ASP A 25 6.00 -6.94 17.29
N GLU A 26 5.31 -6.39 16.30
CA GLU A 26 5.27 -4.96 16.01
C GLU A 26 4.57 -4.22 17.18
N PRO A 27 5.14 -3.14 17.73
CA PRO A 27 4.67 -2.56 18.98
C PRO A 27 3.37 -1.78 18.80
N THR A 28 2.28 -2.30 19.36
CA THR A 28 1.06 -1.54 19.61
C THR A 28 1.23 -0.70 20.89
N LEU A 29 1.43 0.61 20.72
CA LEU A 29 1.50 1.56 21.83
C LEU A 29 0.07 1.94 22.30
N PRO A 30 -0.23 1.88 23.61
CA PRO A 30 -1.55 2.21 24.14
C PRO A 30 -1.69 3.69 24.47
N THR A 31 -2.61 4.40 23.81
CA THR A 31 -3.10 5.72 24.25
C THR A 31 -4.30 5.54 25.18
N LYS A 32 -4.07 5.66 26.49
CA LYS A 32 -5.12 5.88 27.50
C LYS A 32 -5.34 7.38 27.70
N ALA A 33 -6.58 7.84 27.53
CA ALA A 33 -7.04 9.09 28.12
C ALA A 33 -7.57 8.82 29.54
N ALA A 34 -7.31 9.78 30.43
CA ALA A 34 -7.55 9.70 31.86
C ALA A 34 -9.04 9.79 32.23
N SER A 35 -9.44 9.02 33.26
CA SER A 35 -10.59 9.36 34.10
C SER A 35 -10.27 9.02 35.55
N SER A 36 -10.33 10.05 36.38
CA SER A 36 -10.07 10.10 37.81
C SER A 36 -11.13 9.42 38.68
N LEU A 37 -10.65 8.65 39.66
CA LEU A 37 -11.10 8.49 41.06
C LEU A 37 -12.60 8.54 41.39
N LYS A 38 -13.13 7.42 41.94
CA LYS A 38 -13.67 7.38 43.32
C LYS A 38 -13.95 5.93 43.83
N LYS A 39 -13.24 5.62 44.92
CA LYS A 39 -13.52 4.82 46.14
C LYS A 39 -14.29 3.48 46.11
N ASN A 40 -13.57 2.50 46.67
CA ASN A 40 -14.02 1.25 47.30
C ASN A 40 -15.17 1.44 48.30
N ASP A 41 -16.02 0.42 48.40
CA ASP A 41 -16.21 -0.25 49.69
C ASP A 41 -16.51 -1.76 49.52
N GLN A 42 -15.94 -2.56 50.41
CA GLN A 42 -16.12 -4.01 50.51
C GLN A 42 -17.26 -4.31 51.49
N THR A 43 -18.03 -5.39 51.26
CA THR A 43 -18.40 -6.38 52.30
C THR A 43 -19.23 -7.56 51.77
N SER A 44 -18.68 -8.76 52.02
CA SER A 44 -19.30 -10.03 52.46
C SER A 44 -20.65 -10.56 51.94
N SER A 45 -20.56 -11.72 51.28
CA SER A 45 -21.35 -12.97 51.44
C SER A 45 -22.79 -12.94 51.96
N THR A 46 -23.72 -13.55 51.20
CA THR A 46 -24.51 -14.74 51.63
C THR A 46 -25.31 -15.34 50.47
N ASN A 47 -25.38 -16.67 50.43
CA ASN A 47 -26.22 -17.50 49.57
C ASN A 47 -27.71 -17.16 49.73
N THR A 48 -28.46 -17.08 48.63
CA THR A 48 -29.82 -17.64 48.53
C THR A 48 -30.25 -17.76 47.07
N ASP A 49 -30.70 -18.97 46.70
CA ASP A 49 -31.41 -19.30 45.47
C ASP A 49 -32.76 -18.56 45.40
N VAL A 50 -32.95 -17.72 44.38
CA VAL A 50 -34.29 -17.23 44.00
C VAL A 50 -34.44 -17.18 42.47
N LYS A 51 -35.54 -17.80 42.01
CA LYS A 51 -35.96 -18.02 40.62
C LYS A 51 -36.11 -16.72 39.81
N LYS A 52 -35.68 -16.78 38.54
CA LYS A 52 -35.83 -15.75 37.49
C LYS A 52 -37.29 -15.35 37.25
N PRO A 53 -37.62 -14.06 37.16
CA PRO A 53 -38.77 -13.58 36.40
C PRO A 53 -38.34 -13.22 34.97
N VAL A 54 -39.09 -13.74 34.00
CA VAL A 54 -38.97 -13.46 32.57
C VAL A 54 -39.52 -12.05 32.29
N ALA A 55 -38.67 -11.14 31.82
CA ALA A 55 -39.09 -9.84 31.30
C ALA A 55 -39.56 -10.00 29.84
N LYS A 56 -40.84 -9.70 29.60
CA LYS A 56 -41.49 -9.71 28.27
C LYS A 56 -40.88 -8.64 27.36
N LEU A 57 -40.43 -9.05 26.17
CA LEU A 57 -40.10 -8.17 25.05
C LEU A 57 -41.36 -7.42 24.57
N ALA A 58 -41.20 -6.12 24.31
CA ALA A 58 -42.23 -5.27 23.74
C ALA A 58 -42.55 -5.66 22.28
N SER A 59 -43.83 -5.62 21.96
CA SER A 59 -44.46 -6.00 20.70
C SER A 59 -44.21 -4.97 19.59
N ILE A 60 -43.25 -5.24 18.70
CA ILE A 60 -43.08 -4.54 17.40
C ILE A 60 -42.99 -5.53 16.21
N PHE A 61 -42.95 -6.84 16.46
CA PHE A 61 -42.96 -7.87 15.42
C PHE A 61 -44.29 -8.63 15.37
N GLN A 62 -45.34 -8.02 14.83
CA GLN A 62 -46.48 -8.76 14.25
C GLN A 62 -47.02 -8.01 13.03
N PRO A 63 -47.09 -8.65 11.84
CA PRO A 63 -47.83 -8.11 10.72
C PRO A 63 -49.34 -8.14 11.03
N ARG A 64 -50.03 -7.03 10.75
CA ARG A 64 -51.49 -6.92 10.82
C ARG A 64 -52.13 -7.84 9.79
N VAL A 65 -53.04 -8.71 10.21
CA VAL A 65 -53.93 -9.48 9.32
C VAL A 65 -55.28 -8.77 9.30
N GLY A 66 -55.69 -8.28 8.13
CA GLY A 66 -57.08 -7.84 7.85
C GLY A 66 -57.85 -8.96 7.14
N PRO A 67 -59.20 -8.96 7.19
CA PRO A 67 -59.99 -10.11 6.75
C PRO A 67 -60.10 -10.21 5.22
N SER A 68 -60.08 -11.47 4.80
CA SER A 68 -60.15 -12.08 3.47
C SER A 68 -61.04 -11.45 2.40
N SER A 69 -60.55 -11.45 1.16
CA SER A 69 -61.27 -12.06 0.02
C SER A 69 -60.34 -12.36 -1.18
N SER A 70 -60.30 -13.65 -1.56
CA SER A 70 -60.20 -14.17 -2.93
C SER A 70 -58.85 -14.21 -3.67
N ALA A 71 -58.31 -15.44 -3.72
CA ALA A 71 -57.66 -16.11 -4.86
C ALA A 71 -56.66 -15.30 -5.71
N ASN A 72 -55.37 -15.48 -5.43
CA ASN A 72 -54.37 -15.83 -6.44
C ASN A 72 -53.11 -16.36 -5.75
N GLY A 73 -52.50 -17.40 -6.33
CA GLY A 73 -51.38 -18.12 -5.73
C GLY A 73 -50.25 -17.20 -5.27
N GLU A 74 -49.91 -17.28 -3.99
CA GLU A 74 -48.68 -16.72 -3.44
C GLU A 74 -47.49 -17.42 -4.13
N LYS A 75 -46.99 -16.81 -5.20
CA LYS A 75 -45.56 -16.91 -5.51
C LYS A 75 -44.86 -16.21 -4.35
N THR A 76 -44.35 -16.98 -3.40
CA THR A 76 -43.36 -16.49 -2.46
C THR A 76 -42.20 -15.92 -3.28
N SER A 77 -42.13 -14.59 -3.38
CA SER A 77 -40.98 -13.92 -4.01
C SER A 77 -39.72 -14.47 -3.35
N PRO A 78 -38.75 -14.97 -4.13
CA PRO A 78 -37.57 -15.60 -3.55
C PRO A 78 -36.86 -14.59 -2.64
N ILE A 79 -36.56 -15.00 -1.40
CA ILE A 79 -35.77 -14.18 -0.48
C ILE A 79 -34.45 -13.83 -1.17
N LEU A 80 -34.28 -12.55 -1.51
CA LEU A 80 -33.06 -12.05 -2.14
C LEU A 80 -31.88 -12.26 -1.19
N LYS A 81 -30.84 -12.91 -1.69
CA LYS A 81 -29.59 -13.17 -0.97
C LYS A 81 -28.42 -12.62 -1.76
N LEU A 82 -27.42 -12.11 -1.05
CA LEU A 82 -26.15 -11.69 -1.65
C LEU A 82 -25.45 -12.93 -2.23
N LYS A 83 -25.25 -12.93 -3.55
CA LYS A 83 -24.52 -13.97 -4.29
C LYS A 83 -23.08 -13.54 -4.47
N TRP A 84 -22.14 -14.38 -4.04
CA TRP A 84 -20.71 -14.17 -4.32
C TRP A 84 -20.36 -14.85 -5.64
N LEU A 85 -19.78 -14.09 -6.56
CA LEU A 85 -19.20 -14.60 -7.80
C LEU A 85 -17.79 -15.13 -7.57
N ASP A 86 -17.21 -15.73 -8.60
CA ASP A 86 -15.83 -16.20 -8.57
C ASP A 86 -14.87 -15.04 -8.23
N PRO A 87 -13.92 -15.25 -7.31
CA PRO A 87 -12.92 -14.25 -6.98
C PRO A 87 -12.11 -13.82 -8.21
N ILE A 88 -11.88 -12.52 -8.35
CA ILE A 88 -11.26 -11.91 -9.52
C ILE A 88 -9.74 -11.78 -9.32
N GLY A 89 -8.98 -11.97 -10.40
CA GLY A 89 -7.52 -11.93 -10.45
C GLY A 89 -6.88 -13.32 -10.30
N SER A 90 -5.63 -13.45 -10.75
CA SER A 90 -4.89 -14.72 -10.73
C SER A 90 -4.79 -15.37 -9.34
N ASN A 91 -4.77 -14.53 -8.30
CA ASN A 91 -4.69 -14.96 -6.91
C ASN A 91 -6.04 -14.92 -6.18
N GLY A 92 -7.15 -14.63 -6.89
CA GLY A 92 -8.49 -14.51 -6.30
C GLY A 92 -8.59 -13.44 -5.20
N THR A 93 -7.83 -12.35 -5.33
CA THR A 93 -7.67 -11.32 -4.30
C THR A 93 -8.74 -10.23 -4.32
N CYS A 94 -9.67 -10.25 -5.27
CA CYS A 94 -10.82 -9.36 -5.29
C CYS A 94 -12.12 -10.15 -5.26
N LEU A 95 -12.92 -9.99 -4.20
CA LEU A 95 -14.26 -10.57 -4.14
C LEU A 95 -15.25 -9.71 -4.90
N HIS A 96 -16.25 -10.34 -5.50
CA HIS A 96 -17.37 -9.68 -6.17
C HIS A 96 -18.69 -10.27 -5.68
N GLY A 97 -19.48 -9.48 -4.96
CA GLY A 97 -20.81 -9.82 -4.48
C GLY A 97 -21.89 -9.06 -5.24
N VAL A 98 -23.04 -9.69 -5.48
CA VAL A 98 -24.20 -9.12 -6.17
C VAL A 98 -25.46 -9.42 -5.37
N TYR A 99 -26.23 -8.38 -5.03
CA TYR A 99 -27.54 -8.48 -4.39
C TYR A 99 -28.61 -7.93 -5.33
N GLY A 100 -29.73 -8.65 -5.49
CA GLY A 100 -30.73 -8.32 -6.51
C GLY A 100 -30.19 -8.46 -7.93
N GLU A 101 -30.63 -7.58 -8.83
CA GLU A 101 -30.21 -7.54 -10.25
C GLU A 101 -29.71 -6.13 -10.62
N PRO A 102 -28.48 -5.74 -10.21
CA PRO A 102 -27.95 -4.39 -10.48
C PRO A 102 -27.75 -4.18 -11.98
N GLN A 103 -28.50 -3.26 -12.56
CA GLN A 103 -28.44 -2.91 -13.97
C GLN A 103 -27.20 -2.02 -14.27
N PRO A 104 -26.65 -2.08 -15.49
CA PRO A 104 -25.69 -1.10 -15.96
C PRO A 104 -26.20 0.33 -15.79
N CYS A 105 -25.35 1.25 -15.32
CA CYS A 105 -25.76 2.62 -15.05
C CYS A 105 -24.59 3.60 -15.22
N SER A 106 -24.87 4.79 -15.74
CA SER A 106 -23.88 5.87 -15.84
C SER A 106 -23.75 6.67 -14.53
N LYS A 107 -24.81 6.75 -13.72
CA LYS A 107 -24.80 7.40 -12.40
C LYS A 107 -24.49 6.36 -11.33
N VAL A 108 -23.38 6.53 -10.62
CA VAL A 108 -22.93 5.54 -9.64
C VAL A 108 -22.61 6.20 -8.31
N ALA A 109 -23.21 5.67 -7.24
CA ALA A 109 -22.91 6.04 -5.87
C ALA A 109 -22.06 4.93 -5.26
N PHE A 110 -20.77 5.24 -5.09
CA PHE A 110 -19.82 4.34 -4.48
C PHE A 110 -19.70 4.62 -2.98
N TYR A 111 -19.54 3.57 -2.18
CA TYR A 111 -19.42 3.65 -0.73
C TYR A 111 -18.28 2.76 -0.24
N ASP A 112 -17.48 3.25 0.71
CA ASP A 112 -16.76 2.34 1.61
C ASP A 112 -17.73 1.62 2.56
N LEU A 113 -17.25 0.60 3.26
CA LEU A 113 -18.03 -0.20 4.21
C LEU A 113 -17.77 0.20 5.67
N ASP A 114 -16.55 -0.01 6.16
CA ASP A 114 -16.23 -0.02 7.59
C ASP A 114 -15.77 1.39 8.01
N GLY A 115 -16.56 2.06 8.84
CA GLY A 115 -16.36 3.49 9.16
C GLY A 115 -17.22 4.41 8.29
N THR A 116 -17.86 3.87 7.24
CA THR A 116 -18.71 4.63 6.31
C THR A 116 -20.18 4.24 6.38
N LEU A 117 -20.52 2.99 6.02
CA LEU A 117 -21.90 2.50 6.12
C LEU A 117 -22.15 1.83 7.46
N VAL A 118 -21.18 1.07 7.96
CA VAL A 118 -21.29 0.30 9.19
C VAL A 118 -20.05 0.44 10.07
N ARG A 119 -20.24 0.18 11.36
CA ARG A 119 -19.16 0.05 12.35
C ARG A 119 -19.41 -1.17 13.25
N PRO A 120 -18.39 -1.76 13.86
CA PRO A 120 -18.56 -2.81 14.87
C PRO A 120 -19.46 -2.35 16.02
N LYS A 121 -20.19 -3.29 16.65
CA LYS A 121 -20.99 -2.97 17.85
C LYS A 121 -20.06 -2.69 19.04
N ASN A 122 -20.62 -2.05 20.06
CA ASN A 122 -19.96 -1.81 21.35
C ASN A 122 -18.65 -1.01 21.27
N GLY A 123 -18.50 -0.16 20.24
CA GLY A 123 -17.34 0.74 20.12
C GLY A 123 -16.01 0.05 19.84
N LYS A 124 -16.02 -1.21 19.38
CA LYS A 124 -14.80 -1.90 18.96
C LYS A 124 -14.25 -1.27 17.68
N THR A 125 -12.92 -1.27 17.54
CA THR A 125 -12.24 -0.88 16.30
C THR A 125 -12.46 -1.92 15.19
N PHE A 126 -12.57 -3.20 15.57
CA PHE A 126 -12.68 -4.31 14.62
C PHE A 126 -13.88 -5.20 14.94
N PRO A 127 -14.58 -5.73 13.92
CA PRO A 127 -15.71 -6.62 14.13
C PRO A 127 -15.26 -8.03 14.56
N SER A 128 -16.16 -8.75 15.21
CA SER A 128 -15.95 -10.15 15.58
C SER A 128 -15.63 -11.05 14.38
N LYS A 129 -14.71 -12.01 14.58
CA LYS A 129 -14.38 -13.03 13.59
C LYS A 129 -15.46 -14.12 13.46
N THR A 130 -16.34 -14.23 14.46
CA THR A 130 -17.32 -15.32 14.57
C THR A 130 -18.77 -14.85 14.61
N ASP A 131 -19.01 -13.58 14.93
CA ASP A 131 -20.36 -13.02 15.00
C ASP A 131 -20.66 -12.22 13.73
N GLU A 132 -21.51 -12.78 12.88
CA GLU A 132 -21.98 -12.17 11.63
C GLU A 132 -22.91 -10.96 11.86
N TYR A 133 -23.38 -10.73 13.08
CA TYR A 133 -24.20 -9.59 13.47
C TYR A 133 -23.42 -8.51 14.23
N ASP A 134 -22.09 -8.60 14.31
CA ASP A 134 -21.23 -7.57 14.91
C ASP A 134 -21.04 -6.37 13.96
N PHE A 135 -22.16 -5.71 13.66
CA PHE A 135 -22.21 -4.46 12.92
C PHE A 135 -23.43 -3.62 13.35
N SER A 136 -23.28 -2.30 13.23
CA SER A 136 -24.38 -1.34 13.33
C SER A 136 -24.20 -0.33 12.20
N PHE A 137 -25.29 0.11 11.58
CA PHE A 137 -25.23 1.23 10.65
C PHE A 137 -24.71 2.48 11.38
N LEU A 138 -23.90 3.28 10.69
CA LEU A 138 -23.48 4.58 11.22
C LEU A 138 -24.71 5.45 11.50
N PHE A 139 -24.53 6.40 12.42
CA PHE A 139 -25.55 7.36 12.81
C PHE A 139 -26.93 6.71 13.09
N PRO A 140 -27.04 5.78 14.05
CA PRO A 140 -28.27 4.99 14.25
C PRO A 140 -29.49 5.83 14.65
N THR A 141 -29.28 7.06 15.12
CA THR A 141 -30.33 8.02 15.48
C THR A 141 -30.69 8.97 14.34
N LEU A 142 -30.06 8.84 13.16
CA LEU A 142 -30.30 9.69 12.00
C LEU A 142 -31.67 9.42 11.39
N ASN A 143 -32.37 10.48 10.99
CA ASN A 143 -33.60 10.42 10.22
C ASN A 143 -33.52 11.44 9.06
N PRO A 144 -33.49 10.99 7.79
CA PRO A 144 -33.60 9.60 7.32
C PRO A 144 -32.37 8.75 7.68
N SER A 145 -32.60 7.49 8.03
CA SER A 145 -31.49 6.54 8.33
C SER A 145 -30.58 6.32 7.10
N ILE A 146 -29.37 5.80 7.31
CA ILE A 146 -28.46 5.42 6.21
C ILE A 146 -29.16 4.48 5.20
N VAL A 147 -29.93 3.50 5.69
CA VAL A 147 -30.70 2.58 4.85
C VAL A 147 -31.68 3.35 3.96
N THR A 148 -32.45 4.25 4.55
CA THR A 148 -33.41 5.10 3.83
C THR A 148 -32.70 5.99 2.81
N ARG A 149 -31.54 6.56 3.17
CA ARG A 149 -30.76 7.42 2.28
C ARG A 149 -30.24 6.66 1.06
N LEU A 150 -29.71 5.45 1.24
CA LEU A 150 -29.23 4.63 0.11
C LEU A 150 -30.36 4.16 -0.81
N ARG A 151 -31.55 3.88 -0.24
CA ARG A 151 -32.76 3.60 -1.03
C ARG A 151 -33.16 4.79 -1.89
N SER A 152 -33.27 5.98 -1.27
CA SER A 152 -33.54 7.22 -2.00
C SER A 152 -32.49 7.48 -3.09
N GLN A 153 -31.21 7.22 -2.82
CA GLN A 153 -30.16 7.41 -3.82
C GLN A 153 -30.32 6.46 -5.02
N HIS A 154 -30.78 5.24 -4.77
CA HIS A 154 -31.11 4.31 -5.83
C HIS A 154 -32.35 4.77 -6.63
N ASP A 155 -33.38 5.25 -5.94
CA ASP A 155 -34.59 5.82 -6.56
C ASP A 155 -34.26 7.05 -7.44
N ASP A 156 -33.24 7.82 -7.06
CA ASP A 156 -32.68 8.94 -7.85
C ASP A 156 -31.86 8.48 -9.08
N GLY A 157 -31.84 7.17 -9.35
CA GLY A 157 -31.26 6.55 -10.54
C GLY A 157 -29.78 6.21 -10.43
N HIS A 158 -29.20 6.16 -9.23
CA HIS A 158 -27.82 5.71 -9.06
C HIS A 158 -27.74 4.19 -8.88
N ALA A 159 -26.75 3.57 -9.51
CA ALA A 159 -26.28 2.25 -9.10
C ALA A 159 -25.55 2.35 -7.76
N ILE A 160 -25.83 1.40 -6.85
CA ILE A 160 -25.19 1.35 -5.53
C ILE A 160 -24.04 0.35 -5.56
N VAL A 161 -22.83 0.83 -5.23
CA VAL A 161 -21.62 0.00 -5.26
C VAL A 161 -20.82 0.18 -3.98
N VAL A 162 -20.48 -0.93 -3.33
CA VAL A 162 -19.59 -0.95 -2.16
C VAL A 162 -18.19 -1.34 -2.60
N ILE A 163 -17.18 -0.53 -2.26
CA ILE A 163 -15.76 -0.76 -2.56
C ILE A 163 -14.98 -0.75 -1.24
N THR A 164 -14.42 -1.88 -0.84
CA THR A 164 -13.84 -2.00 0.51
C THR A 164 -12.49 -2.72 0.54
N ASN A 165 -11.58 -2.23 1.39
CA ASN A 165 -10.26 -2.82 1.62
C ASN A 165 -10.35 -3.84 2.76
N GLN A 166 -10.29 -5.14 2.44
CA GLN A 166 -10.50 -6.25 3.38
C GLN A 166 -9.27 -7.16 3.46
N LYS A 167 -8.08 -6.55 3.57
CA LYS A 167 -6.81 -7.29 3.64
C LYS A 167 -6.88 -8.34 4.76
N GLN A 168 -6.47 -9.55 4.43
CA GLN A 168 -6.78 -10.77 5.18
C GLN A 168 -6.23 -10.85 6.62
N THR A 169 -5.56 -9.85 7.19
CA THR A 169 -4.91 -10.00 8.51
C THR A 169 -5.88 -10.34 9.65
N GLN A 170 -7.16 -9.92 9.56
CA GLN A 170 -8.19 -10.26 10.54
C GLN A 170 -9.14 -11.39 10.12
N TYR A 171 -9.26 -11.66 8.82
CA TYR A 171 -10.14 -12.67 8.23
C TYR A 171 -9.39 -13.91 7.71
N SER A 172 -8.10 -14.03 8.03
CA SER A 172 -7.14 -15.04 7.53
C SER A 172 -7.49 -16.49 7.88
N GLY A 173 -8.31 -16.72 8.91
CA GLY A 173 -8.92 -18.02 9.12
C GLY A 173 -10.08 -18.24 8.16
N LYS A 174 -10.22 -19.45 7.58
CA LYS A 174 -11.38 -19.83 6.74
C LYS A 174 -12.73 -19.35 7.32
N ASN A 175 -12.85 -19.40 8.65
CA ASN A 175 -14.03 -18.98 9.39
C ASN A 175 -14.25 -17.46 9.35
N GLY A 176 -13.20 -16.63 9.43
CA GLY A 176 -13.33 -15.17 9.45
C GLY A 176 -13.88 -14.63 8.13
N LEU A 177 -13.34 -15.08 7.00
CA LEU A 177 -13.84 -14.67 5.69
C LEU A 177 -15.29 -15.13 5.46
N ALA A 178 -15.63 -16.36 5.88
CA ALA A 178 -17.00 -16.87 5.81
C ALA A 178 -17.97 -16.02 6.65
N THR A 179 -17.59 -15.67 7.89
CA THR A 179 -18.36 -14.77 8.75
C THR A 179 -18.56 -13.41 8.11
N TRP A 180 -17.50 -12.82 7.55
CA TRP A 180 -17.59 -11.52 6.87
C TRP A 180 -18.53 -11.56 5.66
N LYS A 181 -18.47 -12.61 4.84
CA LYS A 181 -19.40 -12.80 3.71
C LYS A 181 -20.86 -12.87 4.15
N LYS A 182 -21.14 -13.51 5.30
CA LYS A 182 -22.49 -13.55 5.89
C LYS A 182 -22.92 -12.20 6.46
N LYS A 183 -22.04 -11.51 7.20
CA LYS A 183 -22.24 -10.13 7.66
C LYS A 183 -22.64 -9.21 6.50
N MET A 184 -21.91 -9.27 5.38
CA MET A 184 -22.23 -8.48 4.19
C MET A 184 -23.60 -8.88 3.59
N GLY A 185 -23.96 -10.17 3.64
CA GLY A 185 -25.30 -10.63 3.26
C GLY A 185 -26.41 -9.99 4.10
N HIS A 186 -26.23 -9.88 5.42
CA HIS A 186 -27.17 -9.21 6.32
C HIS A 186 -27.25 -7.71 6.06
N ILE A 187 -26.11 -7.06 5.79
CA ILE A 187 -26.07 -5.63 5.42
C ILE A 187 -26.83 -5.39 4.11
N ALA A 188 -26.57 -6.21 3.07
CA ALA A 188 -27.24 -6.08 1.78
C ALA A 188 -28.76 -6.30 1.91
N ALA A 189 -29.19 -7.28 2.70
CA ALA A 189 -30.61 -7.52 2.97
C ALA A 189 -31.28 -6.37 3.75
N ALA A 190 -30.55 -5.69 4.64
CA ALA A 190 -31.06 -4.52 5.34
C ALA A 190 -31.17 -3.29 4.41
N LEU A 191 -30.21 -3.10 3.50
CA LEU A 191 -30.25 -2.04 2.49
C LEU A 191 -31.40 -2.26 1.49
N ASP A 192 -31.61 -3.51 1.07
CA ASP A 192 -32.70 -3.96 0.19
C ASP A 192 -32.80 -3.15 -1.11
N VAL A 193 -31.65 -2.93 -1.75
CA VAL A 193 -31.52 -2.33 -3.08
C VAL A 193 -30.55 -3.16 -3.92
N PRO A 194 -30.72 -3.23 -5.26
CA PRO A 194 -29.73 -3.83 -6.13
C PRO A 194 -28.36 -3.18 -5.91
N LEU A 195 -27.37 -3.96 -5.48
CA LEU A 195 -26.02 -3.47 -5.24
C LEU A 195 -24.93 -4.46 -5.64
N ARG A 196 -23.75 -3.91 -5.91
CA ARG A 196 -22.51 -4.66 -6.13
C ARG A 196 -21.54 -4.41 -4.97
N VAL A 197 -20.78 -5.43 -4.59
CA VAL A 197 -19.73 -5.35 -3.58
C VAL A 197 -18.42 -5.80 -4.18
N PHE A 198 -17.40 -4.95 -4.16
CA PHE A 198 -16.02 -5.32 -4.45
C PHE A 198 -15.18 -5.20 -3.19
N ALA A 199 -14.43 -6.27 -2.88
CA ALA A 199 -13.58 -6.30 -1.69
C ALA A 199 -12.16 -6.79 -1.99
N ALA A 200 -11.16 -5.96 -1.71
CA ALA A 200 -9.75 -6.26 -1.92
C ALA A 200 -9.14 -7.00 -0.72
N LEU A 201 -8.73 -8.24 -0.92
CA LEU A 201 -8.14 -9.14 0.08
C LEU A 201 -6.61 -9.05 0.15
N GLY A 202 -5.98 -8.53 -0.90
CA GLY A 202 -4.53 -8.40 -1.04
C GLY A 202 -4.04 -6.95 -0.98
N ASP A 203 -2.73 -6.79 -0.96
CA ASP A 203 -2.07 -5.51 -1.20
C ASP A 203 -1.60 -5.44 -2.66
N ASP A 204 -2.57 -5.38 -3.56
CA ASP A 204 -2.35 -5.41 -5.01
C ASP A 204 -3.18 -4.31 -5.70
N LYS A 205 -3.34 -4.40 -7.02
CA LYS A 205 -4.05 -3.41 -7.83
C LYS A 205 -5.49 -3.15 -7.37
N TYR A 206 -6.15 -4.08 -6.68
CA TYR A 206 -7.53 -3.93 -6.23
C TYR A 206 -7.65 -3.08 -4.97
N ARG A 207 -6.61 -3.04 -4.13
CA ARG A 207 -6.64 -2.29 -2.87
C ARG A 207 -6.62 -0.78 -3.12
N LYS A 208 -7.61 -0.06 -2.56
CA LYS A 208 -7.67 1.41 -2.58
C LYS A 208 -6.37 1.99 -2.01
N PRO A 209 -5.79 3.04 -2.62
CA PRO A 209 -6.40 3.95 -3.59
C PRO A 209 -6.32 3.54 -5.07
N ARG A 210 -5.83 2.33 -5.36
CA ARG A 210 -5.67 1.85 -6.74
C ARG A 210 -7.01 1.50 -7.38
N LEU A 211 -7.08 1.61 -8.70
CA LEU A 211 -8.32 1.50 -9.48
C LEU A 211 -8.68 0.08 -9.92
N GLY A 212 -8.05 -0.97 -9.39
CA GLY A 212 -8.38 -2.34 -9.81
C GLY A 212 -9.85 -2.69 -9.58
N MET A 213 -10.45 -2.30 -8.44
CA MET A 213 -11.89 -2.55 -8.20
C MET A 213 -12.79 -1.68 -9.10
N TRP A 214 -12.34 -0.47 -9.49
CA TRP A 214 -13.02 0.38 -10.46
C TRP A 214 -13.04 -0.27 -11.85
N ASP A 215 -11.90 -0.83 -12.29
CA ASP A 215 -11.79 -1.53 -13.56
C ASP A 215 -12.73 -2.75 -13.62
N GLU A 216 -12.82 -3.53 -12.53
CA GLU A 216 -13.75 -4.66 -12.45
C GLU A 216 -15.22 -4.21 -12.40
N PHE A 217 -15.51 -3.09 -11.74
CA PHE A 217 -16.84 -2.50 -11.80
C PHE A 217 -17.22 -2.12 -13.24
N ASN A 218 -16.37 -1.42 -13.99
CA ASN A 218 -16.65 -1.01 -15.36
C ASN A 218 -16.91 -2.19 -16.30
N LYS A 219 -16.18 -3.30 -16.14
CA LYS A 219 -16.48 -4.55 -16.86
C LYS A 219 -17.87 -5.08 -16.52
N SER A 220 -18.22 -5.05 -15.23
CA SER A 220 -19.56 -5.47 -14.77
C SER A 220 -20.68 -4.50 -15.16
N ASN A 221 -20.32 -3.25 -15.51
CA ASN A 221 -21.21 -2.21 -16.01
C ASN A 221 -21.45 -2.32 -17.54
N LEU A 222 -20.99 -3.41 -18.16
CA LEU A 222 -21.28 -3.79 -19.56
C LEU A 222 -21.00 -2.68 -20.59
N GLY A 223 -19.96 -1.88 -20.37
CA GLY A 223 -19.54 -0.81 -21.28
C GLY A 223 -20.34 0.50 -21.17
N VAL A 224 -21.25 0.62 -20.21
CA VAL A 224 -21.83 1.93 -19.86
C VAL A 224 -20.75 2.75 -19.17
N GLU A 225 -20.37 3.86 -19.80
CA GLU A 225 -19.43 4.85 -19.24
C GLU A 225 -20.02 5.51 -17.99
N VAL A 226 -19.21 5.63 -16.95
CA VAL A 226 -19.60 6.32 -15.70
C VAL A 226 -19.55 7.82 -15.94
N ASP A 227 -20.68 8.50 -15.72
CA ASP A 227 -20.72 9.95 -15.64
C ASP A 227 -20.02 10.40 -14.36
N ARG A 228 -18.78 10.88 -14.50
CA ARG A 228 -17.94 11.32 -13.38
C ARG A 228 -18.51 12.51 -12.62
N ALA A 229 -19.27 13.39 -13.29
CA ALA A 229 -19.85 14.57 -12.66
C ALA A 229 -21.08 14.20 -11.83
N ALA A 230 -21.86 13.22 -12.28
CA ALA A 230 -23.04 12.73 -11.58
C ALA A 230 -22.75 11.59 -10.57
N SER A 231 -21.52 11.08 -10.55
CA SER A 231 -21.08 9.98 -9.67
C SER A 231 -20.18 10.46 -8.55
N PHE A 232 -20.18 9.73 -7.44
CA PHE A 232 -19.43 10.12 -6.25
C PHE A 232 -19.02 8.90 -5.42
N PHE A 233 -18.01 9.10 -4.56
CA PHE A 233 -17.57 8.16 -3.54
C PHE A 233 -17.81 8.72 -2.15
N VAL A 234 -18.39 7.92 -1.26
CA VAL A 234 -18.50 8.23 0.18
C VAL A 234 -17.53 7.33 0.94
N GLY A 235 -16.64 7.91 1.75
CA GLY A 235 -15.65 7.16 2.52
C GLY A 235 -15.09 7.92 3.71
N ASP A 236 -14.72 7.22 4.78
CA ASP A 236 -14.17 7.81 6.01
C ASP A 236 -12.65 8.01 5.94
N ALA A 237 -11.92 7.27 5.11
CA ALA A 237 -10.48 7.43 4.95
C ALA A 237 -10.16 8.66 4.07
N ALA A 238 -10.29 9.85 4.65
CA ALA A 238 -10.16 11.15 4.00
C ALA A 238 -8.91 11.95 4.41
N GLY A 239 -8.10 11.44 5.35
CA GLY A 239 -6.90 12.14 5.84
C GLY A 239 -7.21 13.38 6.69
N ARG A 240 -8.36 13.40 7.38
CA ARG A 240 -8.79 14.55 8.21
C ARG A 240 -7.90 14.71 9.44
N GLU A 241 -7.47 15.95 9.69
CA GLU A 241 -6.65 16.28 10.86
C GLU A 241 -7.46 16.22 12.16
N ARG A 242 -8.70 16.74 12.18
CA ARG A 242 -9.52 16.79 13.40
C ARG A 242 -9.97 15.40 13.85
N SER A 243 -10.39 14.57 12.90
CA SER A 243 -10.78 13.17 13.14
C SER A 243 -9.57 12.24 13.29
N ARG A 244 -8.36 12.72 12.98
CA ARG A 244 -7.12 11.93 12.97
C ARG A 244 -7.25 10.66 12.14
N ASP A 245 -7.76 10.78 10.93
CA ASP A 245 -7.89 9.63 10.03
C ASP A 245 -6.51 8.99 9.84
N HIS A 246 -6.44 7.67 10.02
CA HIS A 246 -5.17 6.94 9.88
C HIS A 246 -4.68 6.85 8.43
N GLN A 247 -5.58 7.08 7.47
CA GLN A 247 -5.39 6.90 6.04
C GLN A 247 -6.30 7.86 5.27
N ASP A 248 -5.93 8.15 4.03
CA ASP A 248 -6.68 8.96 3.06
C ASP A 248 -7.01 8.15 1.78
N THR A 249 -7.08 6.82 1.92
CA THR A 249 -7.20 5.89 0.78
C THR A 249 -8.50 6.05 0.00
N ASP A 250 -9.59 6.47 0.64
CA ASP A 250 -10.88 6.64 -0.02
C ASP A 250 -10.91 7.92 -0.84
N LEU A 251 -10.44 9.02 -0.25
CA LEU A 251 -10.26 10.29 -0.96
C LEU A 251 -9.33 10.11 -2.16
N LYS A 252 -8.17 9.49 -1.96
CA LYS A 252 -7.22 9.20 -3.04
C LYS A 252 -7.81 8.29 -4.13
N TRP A 253 -8.66 7.33 -3.76
CA TRP A 253 -9.35 6.48 -4.73
C TRP A 253 -10.32 7.28 -5.61
N ALA A 254 -11.13 8.15 -4.99
CA ALA A 254 -12.07 9.01 -5.70
C ALA A 254 -11.35 10.00 -6.63
N LEU A 255 -10.24 10.59 -6.17
CA LEU A 255 -9.38 11.46 -6.97
C LEU A 255 -8.77 10.72 -8.17
N ASN A 256 -8.34 9.46 -7.99
CA ASN A 256 -7.86 8.63 -9.11
C ASN A 256 -8.98 8.32 -10.10
N ALA A 257 -10.18 7.99 -9.62
CA ALA A 257 -11.34 7.69 -10.47
C ALA A 257 -11.88 8.96 -11.18
N GLY A 258 -11.51 10.14 -10.69
CA GLY A 258 -11.95 11.43 -11.22
C GLY A 258 -13.41 11.74 -10.86
N ILE A 259 -13.89 11.25 -9.72
CA ILE A 259 -15.27 11.47 -9.25
C ILE A 259 -15.29 12.29 -7.95
N SER A 260 -16.45 12.86 -7.63
CA SER A 260 -16.63 13.63 -6.39
C SER A 260 -16.42 12.74 -5.16
N PHE A 261 -15.83 13.30 -4.11
CA PHE A 261 -15.64 12.61 -2.82
C PHE A 261 -16.41 13.32 -1.72
N LEU A 262 -17.00 12.53 -0.82
CA LEU A 262 -17.68 13.00 0.38
C LEU A 262 -17.29 12.11 1.57
N THR A 263 -17.20 12.69 2.75
CA THR A 263 -17.12 11.91 3.99
C THR A 263 -18.51 11.43 4.42
N PRO A 264 -18.63 10.42 5.31
CA PRO A 264 -19.92 10.00 5.84
C PRO A 264 -20.66 11.17 6.53
N GLU A 265 -19.94 12.02 7.25
CA GLU A 265 -20.49 13.20 7.91
C GLU A 265 -21.00 14.25 6.92
N GLU A 266 -20.25 14.52 5.85
CA GLU A 266 -20.71 15.42 4.77
C GLU A 266 -21.97 14.86 4.09
N TYR A 267 -21.96 13.58 3.73
CA TYR A 267 -23.03 12.99 2.94
C TYR A 267 -24.31 12.71 3.74
N PHE A 268 -24.19 12.15 4.95
CA PHE A 268 -25.35 11.75 5.77
C PHE A 268 -25.81 12.83 6.75
N LEU A 269 -24.88 13.65 7.26
CA LEU A 269 -25.18 14.67 8.28
C LEU A 269 -25.15 16.10 7.73
N SER A 270 -24.80 16.29 6.45
CA SER A 270 -24.64 17.62 5.84
C SER A 270 -23.65 18.51 6.60
N GLN A 271 -22.61 17.91 7.19
CA GLN A 271 -21.54 18.66 7.84
C GLN A 271 -20.62 19.33 6.82
N GLU A 272 -19.95 20.39 7.27
CA GLU A 272 -18.94 21.07 6.47
C GLU A 272 -17.70 20.21 6.24
N ARG A 273 -17.05 20.46 5.12
CA ARG A 273 -15.85 19.75 4.70
C ARG A 273 -14.67 20.05 5.63
N ASP A 274 -13.96 18.99 6.02
CA ASP A 274 -12.79 19.05 6.93
C ASP A 274 -11.54 18.34 6.39
N TRP A 275 -11.44 18.15 5.08
CA TRP A 275 -10.29 17.50 4.42
C TRP A 275 -9.77 18.32 3.24
N GLY A 276 -8.45 18.32 3.04
CA GLY A 276 -7.76 18.93 1.90
C GLY A 276 -7.45 17.92 0.80
N ILE A 277 -7.15 18.39 -0.41
CA ILE A 277 -6.61 17.51 -1.45
C ILE A 277 -5.20 17.09 -1.01
N PRO A 278 -4.88 15.79 -0.92
CA PRO A 278 -3.55 15.35 -0.51
C PRO A 278 -2.52 15.85 -1.51
N ILE A 279 -1.47 16.50 -1.00
CA ILE A 279 -0.32 16.89 -1.81
C ILE A 279 0.23 15.61 -2.47
N ARG A 280 0.69 15.71 -3.71
CA ARG A 280 1.42 14.63 -4.39
C ARG A 280 2.91 14.85 -4.16
N PRO A 281 3.52 14.45 -3.04
CA PRO A 281 4.93 14.77 -2.74
C PRO A 281 5.92 14.11 -3.72
N TRP A 282 5.45 13.23 -4.61
CA TRP A 282 6.22 12.68 -5.73
C TRP A 282 6.05 13.44 -7.04
N SER A 283 5.17 14.44 -7.11
CA SER A 283 4.99 15.28 -8.30
C SER A 283 5.95 16.46 -8.24
N PRO A 284 6.77 16.71 -9.28
CA PRO A 284 7.64 17.89 -9.35
C PRO A 284 6.86 19.21 -9.20
N SER A 285 5.63 19.28 -9.70
CA SER A 285 4.75 20.47 -9.60
C SER A 285 4.25 20.73 -8.18
N ALA A 286 4.31 19.73 -7.30
CA ALA A 286 3.86 19.83 -5.91
C ALA A 286 5.01 20.05 -4.92
N LEU A 287 6.25 19.88 -5.37
CA LEU A 287 7.42 20.33 -4.63
C LEU A 287 7.55 21.83 -4.90
N SER A 288 6.98 22.67 -4.03
CA SER A 288 7.34 24.08 -4.00
C SER A 288 8.86 24.15 -4.04
N ALA A 289 9.43 24.93 -4.98
CA ALA A 289 10.83 25.32 -4.86
C ALA A 289 10.98 25.81 -3.41
N PRO A 290 11.91 25.25 -2.61
CA PRO A 290 12.04 25.71 -1.24
C PRO A 290 12.15 27.23 -1.31
N ALA A 291 11.23 27.94 -0.64
CA ALA A 291 11.42 29.35 -0.36
C ALA A 291 12.85 29.46 0.18
N PRO A 292 13.65 30.48 -0.21
CA PRO A 292 15.03 30.60 0.25
C PRO A 292 15.00 30.67 1.77
N SER A 293 15.12 29.51 2.41
CA SER A 293 15.11 29.37 3.84
C SER A 293 16.45 29.91 4.27
N LEU A 294 16.40 30.97 5.08
CA LEU A 294 17.50 31.49 5.88
C LEU A 294 18.58 30.41 6.05
N THR A 295 19.67 30.60 5.33
CA THR A 295 20.91 29.82 5.40
C THR A 295 21.24 29.55 6.86
N GLY A 296 21.06 28.32 7.34
CA GLY A 296 21.39 28.00 8.74
C GLY A 296 20.93 26.67 9.35
N LEU A 297 19.94 25.95 8.80
CA LEU A 297 19.40 24.73 9.47
C LEU A 297 19.16 23.51 8.58
N VAL A 298 19.40 23.62 7.27
CA VAL A 298 19.57 22.45 6.41
C VAL A 298 21.07 22.34 6.19
N HIS A 299 21.64 21.17 6.44
CA HIS A 299 22.99 20.85 5.99
C HIS A 299 22.95 20.99 4.46
N ASP A 300 23.32 22.17 3.97
CA ASP A 300 23.60 22.41 2.56
C ASP A 300 24.49 21.25 2.12
N PRO A 301 24.24 20.56 0.98
CA PRO A 301 25.19 19.59 0.48
C PRO A 301 26.57 20.21 0.61
N SER A 302 27.48 19.50 1.29
CA SER A 302 28.85 19.96 1.41
C SER A 302 29.30 20.42 0.02
N SER A 303 30.09 21.49 -0.03
CA SER A 303 30.65 22.10 -1.25
C SER A 303 31.46 21.15 -2.16
N GLU A 304 31.39 19.83 -1.89
CA GLU A 304 32.05 18.72 -2.54
C GLU A 304 31.13 17.86 -3.44
N MET A 305 29.82 18.15 -3.52
CA MET A 305 28.88 17.43 -4.38
C MET A 305 28.50 18.22 -5.64
N THR A 306 28.46 17.54 -6.78
CA THR A 306 27.88 18.07 -8.02
C THR A 306 26.45 17.57 -8.16
N VAL A 307 25.47 18.47 -8.27
CA VAL A 307 24.05 18.12 -8.33
C VAL A 307 23.58 17.96 -9.77
N VAL A 308 22.89 16.86 -10.07
CA VAL A 308 22.25 16.59 -11.36
C VAL A 308 20.77 16.28 -11.14
N ASP A 309 19.90 16.92 -11.93
CA ASP A 309 18.46 16.66 -11.94
C ASP A 309 18.10 15.69 -13.07
N LEU A 310 17.50 14.54 -12.73
CA LEU A 310 17.08 13.55 -13.73
C LEU A 310 15.89 13.99 -14.60
N GLY A 311 15.12 14.99 -14.17
CA GLY A 311 14.05 15.56 -14.98
C GLY A 311 14.58 16.33 -16.20
N ASN A 312 15.86 16.71 -16.18
CA ASN A 312 16.52 17.42 -17.27
C ASN A 312 17.91 16.81 -17.56
N LEU A 313 17.91 15.63 -18.20
CA LEU A 313 19.12 14.95 -18.66
C LEU A 313 19.72 15.60 -19.92
N SER A 314 20.19 16.84 -19.79
CA SER A 314 20.99 17.51 -20.82
C SER A 314 22.29 16.76 -21.11
N GLU A 315 22.91 17.00 -22.26
CA GLU A 315 24.23 16.41 -22.57
C GLU A 315 25.27 16.72 -21.49
N THR A 316 25.26 17.94 -20.92
CA THR A 316 26.13 18.31 -19.80
C THR A 316 25.88 17.47 -18.54
N ALA A 317 24.62 17.17 -18.23
CA ALA A 317 24.26 16.31 -17.11
C ALA A 317 24.75 14.87 -17.33
N LYS A 318 24.60 14.34 -18.55
CA LYS A 318 25.14 13.02 -18.92
C LYS A 318 26.65 12.99 -18.80
N THR A 319 27.34 13.98 -19.33
CA THR A 319 28.81 14.12 -19.24
C THR A 319 29.27 14.19 -17.79
N THR A 320 28.53 14.87 -16.91
CA THR A 320 28.85 14.93 -15.47
C THR A 320 28.70 13.57 -14.79
N ILE A 321 27.59 12.86 -15.05
CA ILE A 321 27.36 11.50 -14.54
C ILE A 321 28.45 10.55 -15.06
N LEU A 322 28.77 10.68 -16.34
CA LEU A 322 29.85 10.02 -17.05
C LEU A 322 31.20 10.76 -16.88
N GLY A 323 31.44 11.47 -15.77
CA GLY A 323 32.79 11.94 -15.37
C GLY A 323 33.67 12.57 -16.46
N GLY A 324 33.10 13.45 -17.31
CA GLY A 324 33.61 13.90 -18.63
C GLY A 324 35.09 14.25 -18.83
N ASP A 325 35.88 14.52 -17.79
CA ASP A 325 37.31 14.88 -17.88
C ASP A 325 38.26 13.70 -17.66
N ARG A 326 37.79 12.47 -17.87
CA ARG A 326 38.54 11.24 -17.55
C ARG A 326 39.35 10.71 -18.73
N GLU A 327 40.47 10.08 -18.40
CA GLU A 327 41.26 9.28 -19.34
C GLU A 327 40.38 8.15 -19.87
N GLN A 328 40.07 8.18 -21.17
CA GLN A 328 39.07 7.28 -21.78
C GLN A 328 39.45 5.79 -21.71
N ASP A 329 40.74 5.50 -21.48
CA ASP A 329 41.29 4.14 -21.50
C ASP A 329 41.45 3.50 -20.10
N ALA A 330 41.17 4.23 -19.02
CA ALA A 330 41.26 3.70 -17.66
C ALA A 330 39.92 3.09 -17.20
N SER A 331 39.96 1.84 -16.71
CA SER A 331 38.78 1.23 -16.08
C SER A 331 38.44 1.93 -14.75
N GLU A 332 37.16 1.92 -14.37
CA GLU A 332 36.72 2.46 -13.10
C GLU A 332 35.53 1.69 -12.49
N ILE A 333 35.30 1.99 -11.21
CA ILE A 333 34.15 1.49 -10.45
C ILE A 333 33.20 2.66 -10.16
N ILE A 334 31.95 2.56 -10.62
CA ILE A 334 30.88 3.48 -10.24
C ILE A 334 30.06 2.84 -9.11
N LEU A 335 30.04 3.48 -7.96
CA LEU A 335 29.24 3.05 -6.82
C LEU A 335 27.94 3.85 -6.76
N PHE A 336 26.81 3.19 -7.01
CA PHE A 336 25.51 3.79 -6.78
C PHE A 336 25.14 3.74 -5.30
N VAL A 337 24.61 4.83 -4.75
CA VAL A 337 24.13 4.90 -3.36
C VAL A 337 22.70 5.40 -3.38
N GLY A 338 21.74 4.61 -2.89
CA GLY A 338 20.33 5.02 -2.96
C GLY A 338 19.33 3.96 -2.55
N ALA A 339 18.15 4.41 -2.16
CA ALA A 339 17.06 3.53 -1.72
C ALA A 339 16.63 2.55 -2.83
N PRO A 340 16.07 1.38 -2.50
CA PRO A 340 15.29 0.62 -3.46
C PRO A 340 14.23 1.51 -4.14
N ALA A 341 13.99 1.29 -5.43
CA ALA A 341 13.06 2.09 -6.24
C ALA A 341 13.40 3.60 -6.42
N SER A 342 14.63 4.03 -6.13
CA SER A 342 15.09 5.41 -6.39
C SER A 342 15.50 5.71 -7.84
N GLY A 343 15.36 4.75 -8.77
CA GLY A 343 15.72 4.93 -10.19
C GLY A 343 17.13 4.48 -10.58
N LYS A 344 17.91 3.87 -9.68
CA LYS A 344 19.30 3.44 -9.94
C LYS A 344 19.47 2.60 -11.21
N THR A 345 18.78 1.47 -11.29
CA THR A 345 18.84 0.58 -12.46
C THR A 345 18.40 1.27 -13.74
N HIS A 346 17.45 2.20 -13.67
CA HIS A 346 17.03 2.98 -14.84
C HIS A 346 18.19 3.86 -15.33
N LEU A 347 18.88 4.56 -14.42
CA LEU A 347 20.05 5.36 -14.78
C LEU A 347 21.17 4.50 -15.38
N PHE A 348 21.42 3.31 -14.81
CA PHE A 348 22.38 2.36 -15.37
C PHE A 348 22.03 2.02 -16.82
N THR A 349 20.80 1.55 -17.07
CA THR A 349 20.36 1.10 -18.40
C THR A 349 20.44 2.21 -19.46
N HIS A 350 20.17 3.46 -19.10
CA HIS A 350 20.07 4.56 -20.08
C HIS A 350 21.36 5.37 -20.25
N ILE A 351 22.23 5.39 -19.23
CA ILE A 351 23.44 6.23 -19.25
C ILE A 351 24.72 5.39 -19.31
N PHE A 352 24.82 4.31 -18.53
CA PHE A 352 26.06 3.57 -18.37
C PHE A 352 26.15 2.35 -19.30
N ALA A 353 25.06 1.60 -19.47
CA ALA A 353 25.04 0.42 -20.34
C ALA A 353 25.38 0.75 -21.82
N PRO A 354 24.87 1.85 -22.42
CA PRO A 354 25.24 2.23 -23.80
C PRO A 354 26.72 2.61 -23.95
N GLN A 355 27.39 2.93 -22.84
CA GLN A 355 28.82 3.26 -22.79
C GLN A 355 29.69 2.03 -22.46
N GLY A 356 29.11 0.82 -22.48
CA GLY A 356 29.83 -0.44 -22.27
C GLY A 356 30.13 -0.79 -20.81
N TYR A 357 29.52 -0.11 -19.83
CA TYR A 357 29.72 -0.44 -18.42
C TYR A 357 29.04 -1.77 -18.06
N VAL A 358 29.75 -2.62 -17.32
CA VAL A 358 29.21 -3.88 -16.83
C VAL A 358 28.30 -3.64 -15.61
N HIS A 359 27.12 -4.26 -15.59
CA HIS A 359 26.18 -4.18 -14.46
C HIS A 359 26.57 -5.16 -13.35
N VAL A 360 26.87 -4.65 -12.16
CA VAL A 360 27.06 -5.47 -10.97
C VAL A 360 25.89 -5.24 -10.03
N ASN A 361 25.05 -6.25 -9.86
CA ASN A 361 23.84 -6.18 -9.04
C ASN A 361 23.76 -7.36 -8.07
N GLN A 362 23.64 -7.08 -6.78
CA GLN A 362 23.52 -8.09 -5.73
C GLN A 362 22.21 -8.87 -5.79
N ASP A 363 21.13 -8.34 -6.35
CA ASP A 363 19.89 -9.10 -6.54
C ASP A 363 20.14 -10.30 -7.47
N THR A 364 20.99 -10.13 -8.49
CA THR A 364 21.40 -11.21 -9.41
C THR A 364 22.49 -12.10 -8.81
N LEU A 365 23.50 -11.48 -8.19
CA LEU A 365 24.68 -12.19 -7.65
C LEU A 365 24.47 -12.75 -6.24
N ARG A 366 23.34 -12.45 -5.60
CA ARG A 366 22.88 -12.84 -4.25
C ARG A 366 23.68 -12.29 -3.08
N THR A 367 25.02 -12.31 -3.12
CA THR A 367 25.88 -11.91 -1.98
C THR A 367 26.85 -10.78 -2.35
N ARG A 368 27.19 -9.94 -1.36
CA ARG A 368 28.19 -8.89 -1.51
C ARG A 368 29.55 -9.44 -1.94
N ASP A 369 29.98 -10.56 -1.36
CA ASP A 369 31.29 -11.14 -1.68
C ASP A 369 31.35 -11.65 -3.14
N LYS A 370 30.22 -12.11 -3.68
CA LYS A 370 30.11 -12.42 -5.13
C LYS A 370 30.20 -11.14 -5.96
N CYS A 371 29.59 -10.04 -5.52
CA CYS A 371 29.73 -8.75 -6.20
C CYS A 371 31.19 -8.27 -6.19
N LEU A 372 31.89 -8.35 -5.06
CA LEU A 372 33.30 -7.92 -4.95
C LEU A 372 34.22 -8.75 -5.85
N ARG A 373 34.02 -10.08 -5.90
CA ARG A 373 34.76 -10.96 -6.82
C ARG A 373 34.50 -10.60 -8.28
N PHE A 374 33.24 -10.42 -8.65
CA PHE A 374 32.88 -10.07 -10.01
C PHE A 374 33.42 -8.69 -10.42
N VAL A 375 33.36 -7.69 -9.53
CA VAL A 375 34.01 -6.38 -9.76
C VAL A 375 35.51 -6.55 -10.03
N ARG A 376 36.22 -7.35 -9.21
CA ARG A 376 37.64 -7.65 -9.42
C ARG A 376 37.88 -8.25 -10.80
N GLU A 377 37.13 -9.30 -11.16
CA GLU A 377 37.25 -9.98 -12.46
C GLU A 377 37.05 -9.01 -13.64
N ILE A 378 36.07 -8.11 -13.56
CA ILE A 378 35.77 -7.15 -14.63
C ILE A 378 36.90 -6.13 -14.78
N VAL A 379 37.33 -5.49 -13.68
CA VAL A 379 38.30 -4.39 -13.75
C VAL A 379 39.74 -4.85 -14.02
N THR A 380 40.05 -6.12 -13.72
CA THR A 380 41.35 -6.74 -14.05
C THR A 380 41.30 -7.61 -15.31
N SER A 381 40.20 -7.59 -16.06
CA SER A 381 40.11 -8.30 -17.34
C SER A 381 41.06 -7.69 -18.37
N ASN A 382 41.28 -8.39 -19.49
CA ASN A 382 42.10 -7.89 -20.58
C ASN A 382 41.31 -7.94 -21.90
N PRO A 383 40.86 -6.79 -22.45
CA PRO A 383 41.09 -5.43 -21.93
C PRO A 383 40.26 -5.13 -20.66
N PRO A 384 40.74 -4.26 -19.74
CA PRO A 384 40.01 -3.86 -18.54
C PRO A 384 38.65 -3.23 -18.88
N GLN A 385 37.63 -3.52 -18.06
CA GLN A 385 36.29 -2.97 -18.24
C GLN A 385 35.85 -2.15 -17.02
N SER A 386 35.06 -1.11 -17.27
CA SER A 386 34.41 -0.32 -16.23
C SER A 386 33.10 -0.96 -15.78
N CYS A 387 32.73 -0.80 -14.52
CA CYS A 387 31.50 -1.37 -13.98
C CYS A 387 30.70 -0.41 -13.10
N VAL A 388 29.41 -0.70 -12.97
CA VAL A 388 28.52 -0.01 -12.04
C VAL A 388 28.00 -1.00 -11.01
N VAL A 389 28.25 -0.72 -9.73
CA VAL A 389 27.71 -1.46 -8.60
C VAL A 389 26.37 -0.86 -8.19
N ASP A 390 25.29 -1.45 -8.69
CA ASP A 390 23.89 -1.06 -8.47
C ASP A 390 23.29 -1.77 -7.24
N ASN A 391 23.86 -1.49 -6.07
CA ASN A 391 23.33 -1.92 -4.79
C ASN A 391 22.80 -0.71 -3.99
N THR A 392 22.22 -0.94 -2.82
CA THR A 392 21.73 0.17 -1.98
C THR A 392 22.88 0.98 -1.36
N ASN A 393 23.96 0.30 -0.97
CA ASN A 393 25.21 0.89 -0.44
C ASN A 393 24.95 1.94 0.67
N ARG A 394 24.04 1.59 1.59
CA ARG A 394 23.33 2.49 2.51
C ARG A 394 24.24 3.29 3.46
N ASP A 395 25.30 2.69 3.95
CA ASP A 395 26.15 3.22 5.02
C ASP A 395 27.64 3.18 4.64
N LYS A 396 28.47 3.92 5.39
CA LYS A 396 29.92 4.01 5.18
C LYS A 396 30.59 2.64 5.30
N ALA A 397 30.14 1.80 6.22
CA ALA A 397 30.69 0.46 6.41
C ALA A 397 30.49 -0.42 5.17
N THR A 398 29.32 -0.35 4.53
CA THR A 398 29.02 -1.09 3.30
C THR A 398 29.80 -0.55 2.12
N ARG A 399 29.92 0.77 1.99
CA ARG A 399 30.71 1.40 0.90
C ARG A 399 32.20 1.11 1.01
N LYS A 400 32.73 1.02 2.24
CA LYS A 400 34.14 0.74 2.52
C LYS A 400 34.66 -0.51 1.79
N TYR A 401 33.85 -1.56 1.67
CA TYR A 401 34.27 -2.78 0.95
C TYR A 401 34.67 -2.53 -0.52
N TYR A 402 33.93 -1.66 -1.21
CA TYR A 402 34.24 -1.33 -2.61
C TYR A 402 35.36 -0.30 -2.73
N VAL A 403 35.44 0.64 -1.80
CA VAL A 403 36.55 1.61 -1.74
C VAL A 403 37.89 0.91 -1.47
N ASP A 404 37.91 -0.03 -0.51
CA ASP A 404 39.11 -0.81 -0.19
C ASP A 404 39.53 -1.67 -1.40
N LEU A 405 38.56 -2.30 -2.09
CA LEU A 405 38.83 -3.06 -3.30
C LEU A 405 39.40 -2.19 -4.42
N ALA A 406 38.84 -1.01 -4.66
CA ALA A 406 39.34 -0.07 -5.65
C ALA A 406 40.79 0.34 -5.35
N ARG A 407 41.10 0.59 -4.06
CA ARG A 407 42.45 0.92 -3.59
C ARG A 407 43.42 -0.26 -3.77
N GLU A 408 43.00 -1.48 -3.44
CA GLU A 408 43.81 -2.70 -3.63
C GLU A 408 44.19 -2.89 -5.11
N LEU A 409 43.25 -2.61 -6.02
CA LEU A 409 43.43 -2.82 -7.45
C LEU A 409 44.05 -1.62 -8.18
N GLY A 410 44.24 -0.49 -7.50
CA GLY A 410 44.76 0.75 -8.12
C GLY A 410 43.78 1.39 -9.13
N VAL A 411 42.48 1.15 -8.97
CA VAL A 411 41.42 1.59 -9.91
C VAL A 411 40.62 2.76 -9.31
N GLY A 412 40.21 3.71 -10.15
CA GLY A 412 39.37 4.83 -9.73
C GLY A 412 37.98 4.39 -9.26
N ILE A 413 37.45 5.03 -8.22
CA ILE A 413 36.08 4.79 -7.73
C ILE A 413 35.30 6.10 -7.57
N ARG A 414 34.16 6.23 -8.27
CA ARG A 414 33.25 7.39 -8.16
C ARG A 414 31.94 7.00 -7.50
N CYS A 415 31.26 7.99 -6.92
CA CYS A 415 29.97 7.80 -6.27
C CYS A 415 28.87 8.58 -6.98
N VAL A 416 27.77 7.90 -7.30
CA VAL A 416 26.52 8.52 -7.75
C VAL A 416 25.46 8.31 -6.67
N TYR A 417 25.11 9.39 -5.98
CA TYR A 417 24.21 9.39 -4.84
C TYR A 417 22.80 9.81 -5.24
N PHE A 418 21.85 8.87 -5.17
CA PHE A 418 20.43 9.09 -5.46
C PHE A 418 19.74 9.64 -4.22
N ASP A 419 19.66 10.96 -4.13
CA ASP A 419 18.97 11.65 -3.06
C ASP A 419 17.49 11.83 -3.39
N VAL A 420 16.78 10.70 -3.37
CA VAL A 420 15.36 10.61 -3.67
C VAL A 420 14.58 10.47 -2.36
N PRO A 421 13.54 11.29 -2.11
CA PRO A 421 12.74 11.20 -0.89
C PRO A 421 12.10 9.81 -0.70
N LYS A 422 11.90 9.39 0.56
CA LYS A 422 11.28 8.10 0.91
C LYS A 422 9.93 7.93 0.22
N VAL A 423 9.08 8.95 0.28
CA VAL A 423 7.74 8.92 -0.32
C VAL A 423 7.78 8.73 -1.85
N VAL A 424 8.74 9.35 -2.54
CA VAL A 424 8.95 9.13 -3.98
C VAL A 424 9.42 7.70 -4.26
N CYS A 425 10.29 7.14 -3.41
CA CYS A 425 10.73 5.75 -3.57
C CYS A 425 9.58 4.76 -3.36
N VAL A 426 8.72 4.98 -2.37
CA VAL A 426 7.53 4.14 -2.13
C VAL A 426 6.56 4.26 -3.30
N HIS A 427 6.30 5.48 -3.77
CA HIS A 427 5.49 5.73 -4.95
C HIS A 427 6.03 5.02 -6.20
N ASN A 428 7.33 5.20 -6.51
CA ASN A 428 8.01 4.52 -7.61
C ASN A 428 7.93 3.00 -7.48
N ASN A 429 7.99 2.46 -6.27
CA ASN A 429 7.87 1.03 -6.02
C ASN A 429 6.48 0.51 -6.43
N HIS A 430 5.42 1.18 -5.99
CA HIS A 430 4.05 0.84 -6.40
C HIS A 430 3.83 1.03 -7.90
N PHE A 431 4.19 2.20 -8.45
CA PHE A 431 4.04 2.48 -9.86
C PHE A 431 4.72 1.42 -10.72
N ARG A 432 5.97 1.05 -10.41
CA ARG A 432 6.70 0.03 -11.17
C ARG A 432 6.10 -1.36 -11.03
N ALA A 433 5.55 -1.71 -9.86
CA ALA A 433 4.90 -3.01 -9.67
C ALA A 433 3.61 -3.14 -10.48
N HIS A 434 2.88 -2.03 -10.65
CA HIS A 434 1.58 -2.03 -11.33
C HIS A 434 1.64 -1.64 -12.80
N HIS A 435 2.56 -0.77 -13.20
CA HIS A 435 2.63 -0.17 -14.54
C HIS A 435 4.05 -0.14 -15.14
N GLY A 436 5.04 -0.68 -14.42
CA GLY A 436 6.40 -0.79 -14.95
C GLY A 436 6.48 -1.72 -16.16
N PRO A 437 7.58 -1.64 -16.93
CA PRO A 437 7.81 -2.54 -18.05
C PRO A 437 7.82 -3.99 -17.57
N THR A 438 7.18 -4.85 -18.35
CA THR A 438 7.21 -6.30 -18.17
C THR A 438 8.61 -6.81 -18.54
N ARG A 439 9.17 -7.73 -17.77
CA ARG A 439 10.42 -8.42 -18.14
C ARG A 439 10.17 -9.34 -19.35
N GLU A 440 11.24 -9.80 -20.00
CA GLU A 440 11.16 -10.68 -21.18
C GLU A 440 10.32 -11.95 -20.94
N GLU A 441 10.23 -12.41 -19.69
CA GLU A 441 9.42 -13.55 -19.26
C GLU A 441 7.93 -13.24 -19.06
N GLY A 442 7.46 -12.04 -19.42
CA GLY A 442 6.06 -11.64 -19.23
C GLY A 442 5.70 -11.27 -17.77
N GLU A 443 6.66 -11.34 -16.85
CA GLU A 443 6.45 -11.02 -15.44
C GLU A 443 6.75 -9.54 -15.11
N ARG A 444 5.85 -8.93 -14.33
CA ARG A 444 6.06 -7.61 -13.74
C ARG A 444 6.86 -7.74 -12.45
N ARG A 445 7.64 -6.71 -12.15
CA ARG A 445 8.35 -6.61 -10.86
C ARG A 445 7.33 -6.69 -9.72
N SER A 446 7.57 -7.56 -8.75
CA SER A 446 6.75 -7.59 -7.53
C SER A 446 6.93 -6.30 -6.71
N LEU A 447 5.89 -5.96 -5.95
CA LEU A 447 5.97 -4.86 -5.00
C LEU A 447 7.02 -5.19 -3.94
N LEU A 448 8.03 -4.34 -3.78
CA LEU A 448 8.99 -4.54 -2.68
C LEU A 448 8.30 -4.31 -1.33
N PRO A 449 8.67 -5.09 -0.29
CA PRO A 449 8.25 -4.80 1.08
C PRO A 449 8.60 -3.37 1.49
N TYR A 450 7.67 -2.68 2.15
CA TYR A 450 7.90 -1.32 2.66
C TYR A 450 9.11 -1.25 3.60
N THR A 451 9.32 -2.29 4.41
CA THR A 451 10.46 -2.44 5.33
C THR A 451 11.81 -2.40 4.62
N ALA A 452 11.91 -2.83 3.35
CA ALA A 452 13.14 -2.76 2.58
C ALA A 452 13.51 -1.31 2.22
N ILE A 453 12.50 -0.48 1.91
CA ILE A 453 12.71 0.96 1.66
C ILE A 453 12.97 1.66 2.98
N GLU A 454 12.18 1.37 4.01
CA GLU A 454 12.32 1.96 5.33
C GLU A 454 13.68 1.69 5.98
N GLY A 455 14.16 0.45 5.92
CA GLY A 455 15.47 0.07 6.45
C GLY A 455 16.61 0.88 5.82
N PHE A 456 16.53 1.16 4.51
CA PHE A 456 17.51 2.05 3.88
C PHE A 456 17.50 3.44 4.52
N PHE A 457 16.34 4.08 4.70
CA PHE A 457 16.27 5.44 5.25
C PHE A 457 16.59 5.50 6.74
N LYS A 458 16.32 4.44 7.49
CA LYS A 458 16.68 4.32 8.91
C LYS A 458 18.20 4.35 9.12
N ASP A 459 18.93 3.63 8.27
CA ASP A 459 20.37 3.43 8.45
C ASP A 459 21.22 4.25 7.46
N ARG A 460 20.60 5.15 6.68
CA ARG A 460 21.27 5.92 5.62
C ARG A 460 22.35 6.83 6.20
N GLN A 461 23.57 6.71 5.67
CA GLN A 461 24.62 7.70 5.86
C GLN A 461 24.97 8.34 4.53
N VAL A 462 24.85 9.67 4.44
CA VAL A 462 25.17 10.44 3.22
C VAL A 462 26.63 10.18 2.83
N PRO A 463 26.94 9.83 1.57
CA PRO A 463 28.30 9.56 1.14
C PRO A 463 29.15 10.83 1.18
N GLN A 464 30.43 10.70 1.56
CA GLN A 464 31.39 11.80 1.65
C GLN A 464 32.64 11.49 0.83
N ARG A 465 33.26 12.51 0.20
CA ARG A 465 34.46 12.32 -0.61
C ARG A 465 35.62 11.71 0.20
N ALA A 466 35.72 12.11 1.47
CA ALA A 466 36.68 11.60 2.45
C ALA A 466 36.61 10.08 2.70
N GLU A 467 35.56 9.39 2.23
CA GLU A 467 35.52 7.93 2.24
C GLU A 467 36.56 7.30 1.31
N GLY A 468 37.02 8.01 0.28
CA GLY A 468 38.03 7.55 -0.68
C GLY A 468 37.60 7.60 -2.14
N PHE A 469 36.60 8.42 -2.49
CA PHE A 469 36.15 8.57 -3.88
C PHE A 469 37.11 9.46 -4.69
N SER A 470 37.38 9.08 -5.93
CA SER A 470 38.35 9.75 -6.81
C SER A 470 37.90 11.14 -7.28
N ALA A 471 36.60 11.38 -7.34
CA ALA A 471 36.01 12.63 -7.82
C ALA A 471 34.97 13.18 -6.83
N ALA A 472 34.47 14.38 -7.14
CA ALA A 472 33.29 14.93 -6.49
C ALA A 472 32.10 13.95 -6.61
N ILE A 473 31.30 13.86 -5.54
CA ILE A 473 30.14 12.96 -5.53
C ILE A 473 29.06 13.56 -6.43
N VAL A 474 28.52 12.76 -7.34
CA VAL A 474 27.38 13.18 -8.18
C VAL A 474 26.09 12.93 -7.40
N ARG A 475 25.48 13.99 -6.86
CA ARG A 475 24.17 13.94 -6.20
C ARG A 475 23.07 14.05 -7.25
N VAL A 476 22.34 12.96 -7.42
CA VAL A 476 21.22 12.85 -8.34
C VAL A 476 19.91 13.13 -7.62
N LYS A 477 19.20 14.18 -8.06
CA LYS A 477 17.82 14.47 -7.65
C LYS A 477 16.85 13.78 -8.59
N TRP A 478 15.76 13.25 -8.04
CA TRP A 478 14.72 12.61 -8.83
C TRP A 478 13.97 13.63 -9.68
N GLY A 479 13.67 13.25 -10.91
CA GLY A 479 12.76 13.95 -11.80
C GLY A 479 12.17 12.98 -12.83
N TRP A 480 10.97 13.30 -13.31
CA TRP A 480 10.29 12.52 -14.35
C TRP A 480 10.91 12.80 -15.71
N ASN A 481 11.23 11.75 -16.47
CA ASN A 481 11.85 11.85 -17.81
C ASN A 481 11.09 11.05 -18.89
N GLY A 482 9.86 10.63 -18.62
CA GLY A 482 9.04 9.87 -19.57
C GLY A 482 8.27 10.79 -20.54
N ALA A 483 8.35 10.49 -21.84
CA ALA A 483 7.62 11.24 -22.88
C ALA A 483 6.16 10.78 -23.10
N ASP A 484 5.79 9.60 -22.60
CA ASP A 484 4.45 9.04 -22.77
C ASP A 484 3.47 9.63 -21.75
N GLU A 485 2.52 10.42 -22.23
CA GLU A 485 1.51 11.10 -21.41
C GLU A 485 0.54 10.13 -20.72
N ALA A 486 0.24 8.98 -21.33
CA ALA A 486 -0.61 7.96 -20.71
C ALA A 486 0.10 7.25 -19.56
N VAL A 487 1.43 7.06 -19.67
CA VAL A 487 2.26 6.55 -18.59
C VAL A 487 2.42 7.59 -17.48
N ARG A 488 2.58 8.87 -17.85
CA ARG A 488 2.60 9.99 -16.90
C ARG A 488 1.30 10.10 -16.11
N ALA A 489 0.15 10.04 -16.78
CA ALA A 489 -1.16 10.08 -16.12
C ALA A 489 -1.30 8.95 -15.08
N LYS A 490 -0.80 7.74 -15.39
CA LYS A 490 -0.75 6.64 -14.42
C LYS A 490 0.21 6.96 -13.27
N TYR A 491 1.41 7.46 -13.57
CA TYR A 491 2.40 7.83 -12.55
C TYR A 491 1.86 8.89 -11.59
N GLU A 492 1.03 9.80 -12.07
CA GLU A 492 0.45 10.84 -11.26
C GLU A 492 -0.63 10.33 -10.30
N MET A 493 -1.22 9.15 -10.51
CA MET A 493 -2.21 8.54 -9.60
C MET A 493 -1.65 8.29 -8.19
N TYR A 494 -2.53 8.28 -7.20
CA TYR A 494 -2.19 7.87 -5.83
C TYR A 494 -2.10 6.33 -5.74
N TYR A 495 -1.02 5.80 -5.16
CA TYR A 495 -0.87 4.35 -4.94
C TYR A 495 -0.83 3.90 -3.48
N HIS A 496 -0.59 4.85 -2.58
CA HIS A 496 -0.34 4.68 -1.14
C HIS A 496 -0.81 5.93 -0.42
#